data_AF-A0A817E6H8-F1
#
_entry.id   AF-A0A817E6H8-F1
#
_cell.length_a   1.000
_cell.length_b   1.000
_cell.length_c   1.000
_cell.angle_alpha   90.00
_cell.angle_beta   90.00
_cell.angle_gamma   90.00
#
_symmetry.space_group_name_H-M   'P 1'
#
loop_
_entity.id
_entity.type
_entity.pdbx_description
1 polymer ?
#
loop_
_entity_poly.entity_id
_entity_poly.type
_entity_poly.pdbx_seq_one_letter_code
_entity_poly.pdbx_strand_id
1 'polypeptide(L)'
;MFIRSLNHLLKKSSNACLSTEIRRALSNGSFVRQLFEQETSTYTYIVADGKTKDALIIDPVITTVARDMQLIKQLGLRLRYAFNTHVHADHITGSGRLKTLLPECRSVISKDSGGKADIYVGDGDEIEIGDKNDKNQRLIIECRSTPGHTNGRSNLDFTYKK
;
A
#
# COMPACT_ATOMS: atom_id res chain seq x y z
N MET A 1 -6.71 26.37 1.31
CA MET A 1 -7.73 26.17 2.37
C MET A 1 -8.60 24.94 2.06
N PHE A 2 -7.99 23.78 1.75
CA PHE A 2 -8.71 22.61 1.19
C PHE A 2 -8.53 21.29 1.97
N ILE A 3 -7.88 21.32 3.15
CA ILE A 3 -7.59 20.11 3.95
C ILE A 3 -8.50 19.97 5.18
N ARG A 4 -9.34 20.97 5.50
CA ARG A 4 -10.19 20.93 6.71
C ARG A 4 -11.51 20.17 6.56
N SER A 5 -11.95 19.84 5.35
CA SER A 5 -13.30 19.27 5.14
C SER A 5 -13.40 17.74 5.25
N LEU A 6 -12.28 17.00 5.11
CA LEU A 6 -12.35 15.53 5.09
C LEU A 6 -12.36 14.90 6.50
N ASN A 7 -11.73 15.56 7.49
CA ASN A 7 -11.63 15.01 8.84
C ASN A 7 -12.95 15.03 9.62
N HIS A 8 -13.94 15.83 9.19
CA HIS A 8 -15.23 15.87 9.88
C HIS A 8 -16.19 14.74 9.45
N LEU A 9 -16.04 14.22 8.22
CA LEU A 9 -16.86 13.10 7.71
C LEU A 9 -16.49 11.73 8.33
N LEU A 10 -15.27 11.58 8.85
CA LEU A 10 -14.79 10.30 9.40
C LEU A 10 -15.37 9.96 10.79
N LYS A 11 -16.08 10.88 11.46
CA LYS A 11 -16.57 10.67 12.83
C LYS A 11 -18.05 10.28 12.97
N LYS A 12 -18.83 10.19 11.87
CA LYS A 12 -20.29 9.98 11.99
C LYS A 12 -20.96 9.05 10.98
N SER A 13 -20.21 8.26 10.22
CA SER A 13 -20.81 7.41 9.19
C SER A 13 -20.88 5.94 9.62
N SER A 14 -22.12 5.47 9.78
CA SER A 14 -22.46 4.04 9.95
C SER A 14 -21.74 3.17 8.91
N ASN A 15 -21.34 1.95 9.31
CA ASN A 15 -20.51 1.02 8.51
C ASN A 15 -21.02 0.77 7.07
N ALA A 16 -22.32 0.91 6.83
CA ALA A 16 -22.91 0.74 5.49
C ALA A 16 -22.57 1.91 4.55
N CYS A 17 -22.67 3.15 5.02
CA CYS A 17 -22.45 4.35 4.20
C CYS A 17 -20.97 4.53 3.83
N LEU A 18 -20.05 4.28 4.79
CA LEU A 18 -18.60 4.30 4.55
C LEU A 18 -18.20 3.29 3.46
N SER A 19 -18.84 2.12 3.42
CA SER A 19 -18.58 1.11 2.40
C SER A 19 -19.01 1.56 1.00
N THR A 20 -20.11 2.29 0.87
CA THR A 20 -20.63 2.77 -0.41
C THR A 20 -19.76 3.88 -0.99
N GLU A 21 -19.30 4.83 -0.17
CA GLU A 21 -18.41 5.90 -0.58
C GLU A 21 -17.03 5.37 -0.99
N ILE A 22 -16.49 4.40 -0.24
CA ILE A 22 -15.23 3.73 -0.59
C ILE A 22 -15.40 2.92 -1.88
N ARG A 23 -16.50 2.19 -2.05
CA ARG A 23 -16.79 1.46 -3.30
C ARG A 23 -16.91 2.41 -4.49
N ARG A 24 -17.46 3.62 -4.29
CA ARG A 24 -17.54 4.67 -5.31
C ARG A 24 -16.19 5.31 -5.61
N ALA A 25 -15.34 5.54 -4.60
CA ALA A 25 -13.96 5.97 -4.82
C ALA A 25 -13.18 4.92 -5.63
N LEU A 26 -13.37 3.65 -5.28
CA LEU A 26 -12.85 2.51 -6.02
C LEU A 26 -13.52 2.30 -7.39
N SER A 27 -14.66 2.91 -7.74
CA SER A 27 -15.24 2.72 -9.09
C SER A 27 -14.68 3.71 -10.11
N ASN A 28 -14.10 4.83 -9.65
CA ASN A 28 -13.82 6.00 -10.48
C ASN A 28 -12.34 6.45 -10.48
N GLY A 29 -11.42 5.73 -9.83
CA GLY A 29 -10.01 6.13 -9.73
C GLY A 29 -9.17 5.23 -8.85
N SER A 30 -8.04 5.76 -8.35
CA SER A 30 -7.20 5.08 -7.36
C SER A 30 -7.73 5.27 -5.93
N PHE A 31 -7.45 4.31 -5.06
CA PHE A 31 -7.83 4.30 -3.66
C PHE A 31 -6.58 4.28 -2.78
N VAL A 32 -6.59 5.09 -1.72
CA VAL A 32 -5.53 5.11 -0.70
C VAL A 32 -6.17 5.08 0.68
N ARG A 33 -5.69 4.18 1.53
CA ARG A 33 -6.07 4.07 2.94
C ARG A 33 -4.84 4.03 3.82
N GLN A 34 -4.76 4.99 4.74
CA GLN A 34 -3.80 4.95 5.83
C GLN A 34 -4.39 4.17 7.02
N LEU A 35 -3.56 3.36 7.64
CA LEU A 35 -3.82 2.62 8.86
C LEU A 35 -2.69 2.91 9.85
N PHE A 36 -2.99 2.91 11.13
CA PHE A 36 -2.03 3.17 12.19
C PHE A 36 -1.93 1.95 13.10
N GLU A 37 -0.70 1.53 13.39
CA GLU A 37 -0.37 0.57 14.43
C GLU A 37 0.17 1.36 15.63
N GLN A 38 -0.36 1.07 16.82
CA GLN A 38 -0.18 1.93 17.99
C GLN A 38 1.09 1.59 18.79
N GLU A 39 1.49 0.32 18.85
CA GLU A 39 2.64 -0.13 19.65
C GLU A 39 3.96 0.40 19.10
N THR A 40 4.15 0.32 17.78
CA THR A 40 5.35 0.76 17.07
C THR A 40 5.15 2.11 16.40
N SER A 41 3.95 2.70 16.53
CA SER A 41 3.57 3.96 15.89
C SER A 41 3.80 3.96 14.37
N THR A 42 3.64 2.79 13.75
CA THR A 42 3.90 2.59 12.33
C THR A 42 2.64 2.93 11.51
N TYR A 43 2.85 3.66 10.43
CA TYR A 43 1.81 3.89 9.43
C TYR A 43 1.91 2.86 8.31
N THR A 44 0.82 2.13 8.11
CA THR A 44 0.65 1.20 6.98
C THR A 44 -0.28 1.83 5.97
N TYR A 45 0.05 1.73 4.68
CA TYR A 45 -0.79 2.27 3.60
C TYR A 45 -1.27 1.16 2.67
N ILE A 46 -2.54 1.19 2.30
CA ILE A 46 -3.09 0.35 1.23
C ILE A 46 -3.43 1.26 0.05
N VAL A 47 -2.81 0.98 -1.08
CA VAL A 47 -3.00 1.69 -2.34
C VAL A 47 -3.58 0.70 -3.34
N ALA A 48 -4.68 1.06 -4.02
CA ALA A 48 -5.33 0.17 -4.96
C ALA A 48 -5.78 0.90 -6.23
N ASP A 49 -5.74 0.19 -7.36
CA ASP A 49 -6.45 0.60 -8.56
C ASP A 49 -7.93 0.24 -8.42
N GLY A 50 -8.80 1.23 -8.61
CA GLY A 50 -10.23 1.03 -8.43
C GLY A 50 -10.85 0.09 -9.47
N LYS A 51 -10.36 0.09 -10.70
CA LYS A 51 -10.95 -0.68 -11.79
C LYS A 51 -10.65 -2.17 -11.65
N THR A 52 -9.37 -2.51 -11.55
CA THR A 52 -8.88 -3.90 -11.44
C THR A 52 -8.93 -4.47 -10.04
N LYS A 53 -9.05 -3.60 -9.02
CA LYS A 53 -8.91 -3.93 -7.60
C LYS A 53 -7.52 -4.45 -7.21
N ASP A 54 -6.52 -4.36 -8.10
CA ASP A 54 -5.14 -4.67 -7.74
C ASP A 54 -4.64 -3.68 -6.70
N ALA A 55 -3.92 -4.19 -5.70
CA ALA A 55 -3.49 -3.41 -4.56
C ALA A 55 -2.03 -3.68 -4.14
N LEU A 56 -1.43 -2.66 -3.55
CA LEU A 56 -0.17 -2.68 -2.82
C LEU A 56 -0.44 -2.31 -1.36
N ILE A 57 0.24 -3.00 -0.45
CA ILE A 57 0.35 -2.57 0.95
C ILE A 57 1.79 -2.13 1.24
N ILE A 58 1.95 -1.04 1.98
CA ILE A 58 3.24 -0.41 2.30
C ILE A 58 3.43 -0.47 3.80
N ASP A 59 4.61 -0.93 4.22
CA ASP A 59 5.03 -1.12 5.61
C ASP A 59 3.98 -1.87 6.45
N PRO A 60 3.59 -3.11 6.04
CA PRO A 60 2.71 -3.93 6.86
C PRO A 60 3.42 -4.41 8.13
N VAL A 61 2.72 -4.39 9.26
CA VAL A 61 3.23 -4.88 10.55
C VAL A 61 2.67 -6.27 10.85
N ILE A 62 3.48 -7.19 11.39
CA ILE A 62 3.08 -8.59 11.64
C ILE A 62 1.83 -8.71 12.54
N THR A 63 1.71 -7.84 13.55
CA THR A 63 0.63 -7.83 14.54
C THR A 63 -0.70 -7.39 13.94
N THR A 64 -0.68 -6.58 12.88
CA THR A 64 -1.90 -6.06 12.23
C THR A 64 -2.31 -6.80 10.97
N VAL A 65 -1.59 -7.85 10.56
CA VAL A 65 -1.91 -8.59 9.32
C VAL A 65 -3.36 -9.06 9.28
N ALA A 66 -3.93 -9.50 10.42
CA ALA A 66 -5.33 -9.91 10.47
C ALA A 66 -6.30 -8.77 10.13
N ARG A 67 -6.07 -7.58 10.69
CA ARG A 67 -6.83 -6.35 10.38
C ARG A 67 -6.70 -5.99 8.90
N ASP A 68 -5.48 -6.00 8.38
CA ASP A 68 -5.18 -5.60 7.01
C ASP A 68 -5.85 -6.56 6.00
N MET A 69 -5.77 -7.87 6.26
CA MET A 69 -6.43 -8.92 5.48
C MET A 69 -7.96 -8.80 5.51
N GLN A 70 -8.55 -8.50 6.66
CA GLN A 70 -9.98 -8.28 6.76
C GLN A 70 -10.42 -7.11 5.89
N LEU A 71 -9.69 -6.00 5.92
CA LEU A 71 -10.00 -4.83 5.11
C LEU A 71 -9.84 -5.12 3.61
N ILE A 72 -8.76 -5.76 3.20
CA ILE A 72 -8.52 -6.19 1.82
C ILE A 72 -9.69 -7.05 1.31
N LYS A 73 -10.14 -8.02 2.13
CA LYS A 73 -11.27 -8.89 1.79
C LYS A 73 -12.60 -8.13 1.70
N GLN A 74 -12.89 -7.25 2.65
CA GLN A 74 -14.12 -6.46 2.67
C GLN A 74 -14.23 -5.53 1.46
N LEU A 75 -13.10 -4.98 1.01
CA LEU A 75 -13.00 -4.10 -0.15
C LEU A 75 -12.92 -4.85 -1.49
N GLY A 76 -12.76 -6.18 -1.46
CA GLY A 76 -12.61 -7.01 -2.65
C GLY A 76 -11.32 -6.73 -3.42
N LEU A 77 -10.25 -6.37 -2.71
CA LEU A 77 -8.95 -6.04 -3.30
C LEU A 77 -8.11 -7.30 -3.55
N ARG A 78 -7.33 -7.29 -4.62
CA ARG A 78 -6.33 -8.32 -4.92
C ARG A 78 -4.95 -7.78 -4.58
N LEU A 79 -4.40 -8.20 -3.44
CA LEU A 79 -3.08 -7.75 -3.00
C LEU A 79 -1.98 -8.39 -3.85
N ARG A 80 -1.32 -7.59 -4.69
CA ARG A 80 -0.23 -8.04 -5.57
C ARG A 80 1.14 -7.86 -4.93
N TYR A 81 1.29 -6.80 -4.14
CA TYR A 81 2.59 -6.42 -3.59
C TYR A 81 2.48 -6.07 -2.10
N ALA A 82 3.53 -6.41 -1.35
CA ALA A 82 3.77 -5.96 0.01
C ALA A 82 5.15 -5.30 0.07
N PHE A 83 5.16 -3.96 0.06
CA PHE A 83 6.38 -3.16 -0.03
C PHE A 83 6.85 -2.72 1.35
N ASN A 84 8.15 -2.82 1.61
CA ASN A 84 8.77 -2.20 2.78
C ASN A 84 9.69 -1.07 2.33
N THR A 85 9.55 0.11 2.93
CA THR A 85 10.35 1.31 2.61
C THR A 85 11.80 1.18 3.02
N HIS A 86 12.07 0.38 4.05
CA HIS A 86 13.39 0.03 4.54
C HIS A 86 13.30 -1.27 5.36
N VAL A 87 14.46 -1.76 5.82
CA VAL A 87 14.46 -2.75 6.90
C VAL A 87 14.13 -2.04 8.20
N HIS A 88 12.97 -2.37 8.76
CA HIS A 88 12.46 -1.81 10.01
C HIS A 88 13.20 -2.42 11.20
N ALA A 89 13.59 -1.59 12.17
CA ALA A 89 14.26 -2.03 13.41
C ALA A 89 13.30 -2.02 14.62
N ASP A 90 12.17 -1.33 14.48
CA ASP A 90 11.13 -1.08 15.47
C ASP A 90 10.01 -2.13 15.42
N HIS A 91 9.83 -2.82 14.29
CA HIS A 91 8.79 -3.83 14.14
C HIS A 91 9.16 -4.96 13.16
N ILE A 92 8.49 -6.10 13.33
CA ILE A 92 8.59 -7.22 12.39
C ILE A 92 7.62 -6.99 11.23
N THR A 93 8.12 -7.00 10.00
CA THR A 93 7.30 -6.86 8.80
C THR A 93 6.25 -7.97 8.67
N GLY A 94 5.03 -7.58 8.33
CA GLY A 94 3.92 -8.48 8.00
C GLY A 94 4.01 -9.10 6.60
N SER A 95 4.94 -8.64 5.76
CA SER A 95 5.06 -9.07 4.36
C SER A 95 5.21 -10.60 4.21
N GLY A 96 6.02 -11.25 5.05
CA GLY A 96 6.17 -12.71 5.04
C GLY A 96 4.88 -13.46 5.37
N ARG A 97 4.11 -12.96 6.35
CA ARG A 97 2.82 -13.55 6.72
C ARG A 97 1.76 -13.34 5.64
N LEU A 98 1.73 -12.15 5.05
CA LEU A 98 0.83 -11.83 3.93
C LEU A 98 1.06 -12.76 2.74
N LYS A 99 2.32 -13.03 2.37
CA LYS A 99 2.66 -14.02 1.33
C LYS A 99 2.15 -15.42 1.62
N THR A 100 2.20 -15.84 2.88
CA THR A 100 1.70 -17.16 3.29
C THR A 100 0.18 -17.26 3.12
N LEU A 101 -0.53 -16.15 3.39
CA LEU A 101 -1.99 -16.08 3.28
C LEU A 101 -2.48 -15.82 1.84
N LEU A 102 -1.66 -15.12 1.04
CA LEU A 102 -1.94 -14.71 -0.33
C LEU A 102 -0.75 -15.10 -1.22
N PRO A 103 -0.75 -16.31 -1.80
CA PRO A 103 0.37 -16.82 -2.59
C PRO A 103 0.71 -15.97 -3.83
N GLU A 104 -0.23 -15.17 -4.32
CA GLU A 104 -0.02 -14.23 -5.44
C GLU A 104 0.68 -12.93 -5.02
N CYS A 105 0.74 -12.64 -3.71
CA CYS A 105 1.39 -11.45 -3.18
C CYS A 105 2.91 -11.62 -3.20
N ARG A 106 3.63 -10.60 -3.68
CA ARG A 106 5.08 -10.56 -3.69
C ARG A 106 5.59 -9.47 -2.75
N SER A 107 6.56 -9.83 -1.91
CA SER A 107 7.29 -8.88 -1.08
C SER A 107 8.26 -8.04 -1.93
N VAL A 108 8.34 -6.75 -1.65
CA VAL A 108 9.20 -5.80 -2.35
C VAL A 108 10.01 -5.00 -1.34
N ILE A 109 11.30 -4.79 -1.61
CA ILE A 109 12.18 -3.95 -0.79
C ILE A 109 13.30 -3.35 -1.65
N SER A 110 13.94 -2.29 -1.17
CA SER A 110 15.13 -1.73 -1.82
C SER A 110 16.27 -2.76 -1.91
N LYS A 111 16.94 -2.82 -3.06
CA LYS A 111 18.14 -3.64 -3.29
C LYS A 111 19.28 -3.30 -2.31
N ASP A 112 19.34 -2.04 -1.88
CA ASP A 112 20.38 -1.51 -0.99
C ASP A 112 20.05 -1.72 0.51
N SER A 113 18.90 -2.32 0.81
CA SER A 113 18.41 -2.51 2.19
C SER A 113 19.06 -3.67 2.94
N GLY A 114 19.66 -4.63 2.23
CA GLY A 114 20.14 -5.88 2.82
C GLY A 114 19.04 -6.85 3.28
N GLY A 115 17.77 -6.50 3.11
CA GLY A 115 16.63 -7.36 3.44
C GLY A 115 16.37 -8.47 2.42
N LYS A 116 15.53 -9.44 2.78
CA LYS A 116 15.08 -10.50 1.87
C LYS A 116 13.66 -10.20 1.37
N ALA A 117 13.47 -10.23 0.06
CA ALA A 117 12.18 -10.04 -0.60
C ALA A 117 12.11 -10.84 -1.91
N ASP A 118 10.92 -10.93 -2.52
CA ASP A 118 10.76 -11.57 -3.83
C ASP A 118 11.20 -10.66 -4.98
N ILE A 119 11.06 -9.34 -4.78
CA ILE A 119 11.42 -8.31 -5.74
C ILE A 119 12.30 -7.28 -5.05
N TYR A 120 13.39 -6.92 -5.71
CA TYR A 120 14.30 -5.87 -5.30
C TYR A 120 14.14 -4.68 -6.24
N VAL A 121 14.06 -3.48 -5.69
CA VAL A 121 13.93 -2.23 -6.45
C VAL A 121 15.09 -1.28 -6.14
N GLY A 122 15.48 -0.46 -7.11
CA GLY A 122 16.43 0.65 -6.96
C GLY A 122 15.79 2.00 -7.29
N ASP A 123 16.63 3.03 -7.34
CA ASP A 123 16.22 4.36 -7.79
C ASP A 123 15.69 4.35 -9.23
N GLY A 124 14.54 4.98 -9.45
CA GLY A 124 13.87 5.08 -10.74
C GLY A 124 13.06 3.84 -11.14
N ASP A 125 13.11 2.75 -10.38
CA ASP A 125 12.33 1.55 -10.70
C ASP A 125 10.84 1.80 -10.47
N GLU A 126 10.00 1.37 -11.41
CA GLU A 126 8.56 1.54 -11.37
C GLU A 126 7.84 0.23 -11.01
N ILE A 127 6.90 0.28 -10.06
CA ILE A 127 5.95 -0.80 -9.77
C ILE A 127 4.58 -0.39 -10.31
N GLU A 128 4.06 -1.19 -11.24
CA GLU A 128 2.74 -0.97 -11.83
C GLU A 128 1.66 -1.76 -11.09
N ILE A 129 0.55 -1.10 -10.78
CA ILE A 129 -0.65 -1.68 -10.19
C ILE A 129 -1.83 -1.52 -11.16
N GLY A 130 -2.48 -2.63 -11.49
CA GLY A 130 -3.67 -2.67 -12.34
C GLY A 130 -3.41 -3.24 -13.74
N ASP A 131 -4.25 -2.84 -14.70
CA ASP A 131 -4.24 -3.39 -16.05
C ASP A 131 -3.11 -2.77 -16.88
N LYS A 132 -2.09 -3.59 -17.17
CA LYS A 132 -0.92 -3.16 -17.95
C LYS A 132 -1.26 -2.82 -19.40
N ASN A 133 -2.37 -3.33 -19.92
CA ASN A 133 -2.82 -3.06 -21.28
C ASN A 133 -3.67 -1.78 -21.37
N ASP A 134 -4.13 -1.25 -20.23
CA ASP A 134 -4.89 -0.01 -20.19
C ASP A 134 -3.95 1.19 -20.26
N LYS A 135 -3.73 1.69 -21.48
CA LYS A 135 -2.85 2.84 -21.73
C LYS A 135 -3.40 4.16 -21.20
N ASN A 136 -4.69 4.22 -20.86
CA ASN A 136 -5.38 5.45 -20.43
C ASN A 136 -5.46 5.57 -18.90
N GLN A 137 -5.07 4.53 -18.16
CA GLN A 137 -5.12 4.53 -16.70
C GLN A 137 -4.08 3.57 -16.14
N ARG A 138 -2.94 4.11 -15.68
CA ARG A 138 -1.89 3.33 -15.02
C ARG A 138 -1.53 3.94 -13.68
N LEU A 139 -1.66 3.14 -12.62
CA LEU A 139 -1.15 3.49 -11.31
C LEU A 139 0.29 2.99 -11.20
N ILE A 140 1.22 3.94 -11.22
CA ILE A 140 2.66 3.67 -11.21
C ILE A 140 3.26 4.20 -9.92
N ILE A 141 4.11 3.38 -9.33
CA ILE A 141 4.82 3.72 -8.10
C ILE A 141 6.29 3.74 -8.43
N GLU A 142 6.85 4.94 -8.52
CA GLU A 142 8.27 5.14 -8.76
C GLU A 142 9.01 5.04 -7.42
N CYS A 143 10.02 4.18 -7.37
CA CYS A 143 10.90 4.03 -6.23
C CYS A 143 11.99 5.10 -6.33
N ARG A 144 12.01 6.03 -5.37
CA ARG A 144 13.05 7.05 -5.27
C ARG A 144 13.95 6.74 -4.09
N SER A 145 15.22 6.49 -4.38
CA SER A 145 16.20 6.23 -3.34
C SER A 145 16.46 7.53 -2.59
N THR A 146 16.14 7.52 -1.30
CA THR A 146 16.44 8.63 -0.40
C THR A 146 17.23 8.10 0.78
N PRO A 147 18.48 7.64 0.53
CA PRO A 147 19.34 7.09 1.57
C PRO A 147 19.63 8.14 2.63
N GLY A 148 19.83 7.70 3.88
CA GLY A 148 20.07 8.58 5.02
C GLY A 148 20.00 7.83 6.34
N HIS A 149 18.81 7.77 6.95
CA HIS A 149 18.59 7.05 8.23
C HIS A 149 19.01 5.57 8.17
N THR A 150 18.88 4.95 6.99
CA THR A 150 19.52 3.67 6.65
C THR A 150 20.07 3.76 5.22
N ASN A 151 21.02 2.87 4.88
CA ASN A 151 21.63 2.84 3.54
C ASN A 151 20.64 2.44 2.43
N GLY A 152 19.52 1.78 2.76
CA GLY A 152 18.54 1.29 1.79
C GLY A 152 17.13 1.83 1.99
N ARG A 153 16.99 3.08 2.45
CA ARG A 153 15.70 3.76 2.53
C ARG A 153 15.23 4.20 1.14
N SER A 154 14.03 3.79 0.78
CA SER A 154 13.34 4.24 -0.44
C SER A 154 12.06 4.98 -0.08
N ASN A 155 11.89 6.16 -0.67
CA ASN A 155 10.60 6.82 -0.75
C ASN A 155 9.85 6.27 -1.97
N LEU A 156 8.52 6.27 -1.88
CA LEU A 156 7.66 5.91 -3.00
C LEU A 156 6.96 7.16 -3.50
N ASP A 157 7.12 7.45 -4.78
CA ASP A 157 6.37 8.49 -5.46
C ASP A 157 5.22 7.87 -6.26
N PHE A 158 4.00 8.34 -6.00
CA PHE A 158 2.79 7.77 -6.60
C PHE A 158 2.39 8.63 -7.80
N THR A 159 2.63 8.13 -8.99
CA THR A 159 2.20 8.79 -10.22
C THR A 159 1.01 8.06 -10.83
N TYR A 160 -0.09 8.78 -10.97
CA TYR A 160 -1.23 8.31 -11.74
C TYR A 160 -1.14 8.87 -13.16
N LYS A 161 -0.78 8.02 -14.13
CA LYS A 161 -0.71 8.41 -15.55
C LYS A 161 -2.08 8.16 -16.19
N LYS A 162 -2.69 9.24 -16.71
CA LYS A 162 -3.90 9.24 -17.54
C LYS A 162 -3.51 9.28 -19.01
#